data_AF-A0A2K8NUD2-F1
#
_entry.id   AF-A0A2K8NUD2-F1
#
_cell.length_a   1.000
_cell.length_b   1.000
_cell.length_c   1.000
_cell.angle_alpha   90.00
_cell.angle_beta   90.00
_cell.angle_gamma   90.00
#
_symmetry.space_group_name_H-M   'P 1'
#
loop_
_entity.id
_entity.type
_entity.pdbx_description
1 polymer ?
#
loop_
_entity_poly.entity_id
_entity_poly.type
_entity_poly.pdbx_seq_one_letter_code
_entity_poly.pdbx_strand_id
1 'polypeptide(L)'
;MKDYLKYWKEDIGFNSNSIENEELTKEQYLSYFYQNQEVQEYYSVANKNLNNAFLETLNGKRIKEIFTELEIFNFKNAVDFVEQNFFYNKTKIDNRYIKQISEILLENFNMNIFSRTFVNALMPIWDKKTQEQIYPNLIGEYRTTGLEKMKANGERLVFMNPNFIESNMNKNLERYNKVLLDPLSTEIKKVDAALLFHLNFEFIHPFAEGNGRTGRLVLDSMFFEQNIFPINIKNKRNHEKYLNILSTTLSDKEKQKDWTLFEEMPTDFKEFFYELIFEESNNLSEKGLISKEVKKQFFSTQNLLKQIYEYHQNKNIELEL
;
A
#
# COMPACT_ATOMS: atom_id res chain seq x y z
N MET A 1 4.87 6.51 -22.09
CA MET A 1 4.02 6.47 -20.90
C MET A 1 3.10 5.27 -20.89
N LYS A 2 2.40 4.95 -21.99
CA LYS A 2 1.52 3.77 -22.10
C LYS A 2 2.19 2.46 -21.65
N ASP A 3 3.39 2.16 -22.13
CA ASP A 3 4.09 0.91 -21.77
C ASP A 3 4.50 0.86 -20.29
N TYR A 4 4.88 2.00 -19.72
CA TYR A 4 5.12 2.11 -18.29
C TYR A 4 3.85 1.93 -17.46
N LEU A 5 2.73 2.57 -17.84
CA LEU A 5 1.47 2.38 -17.13
C LEU A 5 1.03 0.92 -17.17
N LYS A 6 1.24 0.24 -18.31
CA LYS A 6 1.05 -1.20 -18.41
C LYS A 6 1.97 -1.96 -17.44
N TYR A 7 3.26 -1.64 -17.38
CA TYR A 7 4.20 -2.24 -16.43
C TYR A 7 3.81 -2.00 -14.96
N TRP A 8 3.38 -0.79 -14.61
CA TRP A 8 2.89 -0.46 -13.27
C TRP A 8 1.65 -1.28 -12.91
N LYS A 9 0.66 -1.35 -13.80
CA LYS A 9 -0.57 -2.15 -13.61
C LYS A 9 -0.28 -3.64 -13.52
N GLU A 10 0.53 -4.17 -14.41
CA GLU A 10 0.74 -5.60 -14.54
C GLU A 10 1.79 -6.11 -13.55
N ASP A 11 2.98 -5.52 -13.49
CA ASP A 11 4.12 -6.02 -12.71
C ASP A 11 4.16 -5.45 -11.30
N ILE A 12 4.11 -4.12 -11.16
CA ILE A 12 4.16 -3.50 -9.82
C ILE A 12 2.89 -3.87 -9.05
N GLY A 13 1.72 -3.78 -9.69
CA GLY A 13 0.45 -4.20 -9.13
C GLY A 13 0.44 -5.68 -8.71
N PHE A 14 0.96 -6.59 -9.54
CA PHE A 14 1.08 -8.01 -9.18
C PHE A 14 1.97 -8.21 -7.94
N ASN A 15 3.18 -7.63 -7.93
CA ASN A 15 4.09 -7.81 -6.80
C ASN A 15 3.51 -7.19 -5.52
N SER A 16 2.81 -6.04 -5.63
CA SER A 16 2.11 -5.42 -4.50
C SER A 16 1.03 -6.33 -3.89
N ASN A 17 0.25 -7.04 -4.70
CA ASN A 17 -0.78 -7.95 -4.19
C ASN A 17 -0.20 -9.29 -3.69
N SER A 18 0.82 -9.83 -4.36
CA SER A 18 1.45 -11.10 -3.95
C SER A 18 2.28 -11.00 -2.67
N ILE A 19 2.57 -9.80 -2.16
CA ILE A 19 3.06 -9.59 -0.79
C ILE A 19 2.04 -10.07 0.26
N GLU A 20 0.74 -9.85 0.02
CA GLU A 20 -0.34 -10.27 0.94
C GLU A 20 -0.91 -11.66 0.60
N ASN A 21 -0.65 -12.14 -0.63
CA ASN A 21 -1.14 -13.42 -1.13
C ASN A 21 -0.03 -14.17 -1.90
N GLU A 22 0.81 -14.92 -1.18
CA GLU A 22 1.94 -15.66 -1.77
C GLU A 22 1.53 -16.75 -2.77
N GLU A 23 0.28 -17.22 -2.74
CA GLU A 23 -0.25 -18.21 -3.68
C GLU A 23 -0.71 -17.59 -5.00
N LEU A 24 -0.81 -16.26 -5.08
CA LEU A 24 -1.26 -15.55 -6.27
C LEU A 24 -0.23 -15.68 -7.40
N THR A 25 -0.63 -16.33 -8.49
CA THR A 25 0.19 -16.36 -9.71
C THR A 25 -0.03 -15.12 -10.57
N LYS A 26 0.98 -14.78 -11.38
CA LYS A 26 0.89 -13.67 -12.34
C LYS A 26 -0.24 -13.88 -13.36
N GLU A 27 -0.47 -15.12 -13.79
CA GLU A 27 -1.54 -15.48 -14.72
C GLU A 27 -2.92 -15.22 -14.10
N GLN A 28 -3.15 -15.68 -12.87
CA GLN A 28 -4.40 -15.41 -12.13
C GLN A 28 -4.61 -13.91 -11.94
N TYR A 29 -3.56 -13.18 -11.52
CA TYR A 29 -3.63 -11.73 -11.36
C TYR A 29 -4.07 -11.04 -12.64
N LEU A 30 -3.42 -11.32 -13.77
CA LEU A 30 -3.76 -10.67 -15.04
C LEU A 30 -5.16 -11.06 -15.52
N SER A 31 -5.57 -12.33 -15.30
CA SER A 31 -6.91 -12.81 -15.60
C SER A 31 -7.96 -11.97 -14.86
N TYR A 32 -7.84 -11.84 -13.54
CA TYR A 32 -8.79 -11.07 -12.72
C TYR A 32 -8.70 -9.56 -12.97
N PHE A 33 -7.49 -9.02 -13.16
CA PHE A 33 -7.27 -7.59 -13.37
C PHE A 33 -7.90 -7.06 -14.68
N TYR A 34 -7.96 -7.90 -15.71
CA TYR A 34 -8.57 -7.55 -17.00
C TYR A 34 -9.92 -8.22 -17.27
N GLN A 35 -10.49 -8.90 -16.28
CA GLN A 35 -11.80 -9.54 -16.39
C GLN A 35 -12.89 -8.48 -16.60
N ASN A 36 -13.87 -8.78 -17.47
CA ASN A 36 -15.01 -7.90 -17.72
C ASN A 36 -15.93 -7.80 -16.49
N GLN A 37 -16.64 -6.67 -16.37
CA GLN A 37 -17.49 -6.27 -15.23
C GLN A 37 -18.62 -7.24 -14.81
N GLU A 38 -18.86 -8.36 -15.51
CA GLU A 38 -19.91 -9.34 -15.15
C GLU A 38 -19.73 -9.91 -13.73
N VAL A 39 -18.50 -9.89 -13.19
CA VAL A 39 -18.17 -10.23 -11.81
C VAL A 39 -18.87 -9.28 -10.81
N GLN A 40 -19.02 -8.00 -11.13
CA GLN A 40 -19.80 -7.08 -10.32
C GLN A 40 -21.30 -7.39 -10.38
N GLU A 41 -21.90 -7.95 -11.43
CA GLU A 41 -23.33 -8.33 -11.34
C GLU A 41 -23.56 -9.46 -10.32
N TYR A 42 -22.52 -10.24 -10.02
CA TYR A 42 -22.54 -11.28 -9.00
C TYR A 42 -22.38 -10.75 -7.55
N TYR A 43 -21.68 -9.63 -7.35
CA TYR A 43 -21.35 -9.07 -6.02
C TYR A 43 -21.96 -7.69 -5.72
N SER A 44 -22.24 -6.89 -6.76
CA SER A 44 -22.97 -5.62 -6.72
C SER A 44 -24.48 -5.88 -6.79
N VAL A 45 -24.99 -6.55 -5.77
CA VAL A 45 -26.40 -6.40 -5.44
C VAL A 45 -26.45 -5.92 -4.01
N ALA A 46 -26.66 -4.62 -3.86
CA ALA A 46 -27.36 -4.12 -2.70
C ALA A 46 -28.59 -5.02 -2.43
N ASN A 47 -28.47 -5.91 -1.45
CA ASN A 47 -29.58 -6.54 -0.72
C ASN A 47 -30.55 -7.52 -1.41
N LYS A 48 -30.31 -8.11 -2.60
CA LYS A 48 -31.26 -9.11 -3.13
C LYS A 48 -30.59 -10.32 -3.78
N ASN A 49 -30.45 -11.36 -2.97
CA ASN A 49 -30.28 -12.76 -3.38
C ASN A 49 -29.00 -13.03 -4.18
N LEU A 50 -27.91 -13.33 -3.47
CA LEU A 50 -27.05 -14.44 -3.90
C LEU A 50 -28.02 -15.60 -4.19
N ASN A 51 -28.24 -15.93 -5.46
CA ASN A 51 -29.26 -16.93 -5.80
C ASN A 51 -28.91 -18.25 -5.10
N ASN A 52 -29.93 -19.04 -4.71
CA ASN A 52 -29.68 -20.28 -3.95
C ASN A 52 -28.71 -21.22 -4.69
N ALA A 53 -28.72 -21.21 -6.02
CA ALA A 53 -27.78 -21.95 -6.85
C ALA A 53 -26.32 -21.53 -6.61
N PHE A 54 -26.01 -20.25 -6.47
CA PHE A 54 -24.68 -19.76 -6.15
C PHE A 54 -24.28 -20.15 -4.74
N LEU A 55 -25.17 -19.99 -3.76
CA LEU A 55 -24.91 -20.41 -2.39
C LEU A 55 -24.61 -21.92 -2.29
N GLU A 56 -25.26 -22.74 -3.12
CA GLU A 56 -25.00 -24.18 -3.25
C GLU A 56 -23.63 -24.51 -3.89
N THR A 57 -23.05 -23.60 -4.70
CA THR A 57 -21.68 -23.77 -5.24
C THR A 57 -20.58 -23.38 -4.26
N LEU A 58 -20.91 -22.72 -3.15
CA LEU A 58 -19.92 -22.20 -2.21
C LEU A 58 -19.33 -23.33 -1.36
N ASN A 59 -18.12 -23.75 -1.71
CA ASN A 59 -17.21 -24.43 -0.81
C ASN A 59 -16.06 -23.48 -0.41
N GLY A 60 -15.28 -23.84 0.61
CA GLY A 60 -14.19 -22.99 1.12
C GLY A 60 -13.18 -22.58 0.04
N LYS A 61 -12.90 -23.46 -0.94
CA LYS A 61 -12.01 -23.15 -2.06
C LYS A 61 -12.62 -22.07 -2.96
N ARG A 62 -13.88 -22.24 -3.36
CA ARG A 62 -14.59 -21.27 -4.21
C ARG A 62 -14.71 -19.90 -3.52
N ILE A 63 -14.98 -19.89 -2.21
CA ILE A 63 -15.04 -18.65 -1.41
C ILE A 63 -13.68 -17.92 -1.42
N LYS A 64 -12.56 -18.63 -1.29
CA LYS A 64 -11.20 -18.05 -1.35
C LYS A 64 -10.86 -17.51 -2.74
N GLU A 65 -11.24 -18.24 -3.80
CA GLU A 65 -11.06 -17.80 -5.19
C GLU A 65 -11.82 -16.49 -5.44
N ILE A 66 -13.09 -16.44 -5.04
CA ILE A 66 -13.94 -15.26 -5.15
C ILE A 66 -13.36 -14.07 -4.39
N PHE A 67 -12.90 -14.30 -3.15
CA PHE A 67 -12.26 -13.25 -2.36
C PHE A 67 -11.04 -12.69 -3.08
N THR A 68 -10.20 -13.56 -3.66
CA THR A 68 -9.01 -13.16 -4.43
C THR A 68 -9.40 -12.38 -5.69
N GLU A 69 -10.41 -12.85 -6.43
CA GLU A 69 -10.93 -12.17 -7.62
C GLU A 69 -11.41 -10.75 -7.29
N LEU A 70 -12.23 -10.61 -6.25
CA LEU A 70 -12.72 -9.31 -5.77
C LEU A 70 -11.57 -8.43 -5.27
N GLU A 71 -10.58 -9.00 -4.59
CA GLU A 71 -9.40 -8.28 -4.13
C GLU A 71 -8.62 -7.64 -5.27
N ILE A 72 -8.34 -8.41 -6.34
CA ILE A 72 -7.60 -7.92 -7.50
C ILE A 72 -8.45 -6.91 -8.29
N PHE A 73 -9.76 -7.13 -8.40
CA PHE A 73 -10.67 -6.19 -9.04
C PHE A 73 -10.72 -4.84 -8.30
N ASN A 74 -10.84 -4.85 -6.98
CA ASN A 74 -10.80 -3.65 -6.15
C ASN A 74 -9.44 -2.93 -6.28
N PHE A 75 -8.35 -3.69 -6.31
CA PHE A 75 -7.02 -3.14 -6.56
C PHE A 75 -6.91 -2.46 -7.93
N LYS A 76 -7.46 -3.07 -8.99
CA LYS A 76 -7.56 -2.45 -10.32
C LYS A 76 -8.32 -1.13 -10.27
N ASN A 77 -9.46 -1.08 -9.57
CA ASN A 77 -10.23 0.15 -9.42
C ASN A 77 -9.45 1.24 -8.66
N ALA A 78 -8.69 0.86 -7.63
CA ALA A 78 -7.84 1.78 -6.89
C ALA A 78 -6.70 2.32 -7.77
N VAL A 79 -6.09 1.47 -8.60
CA VAL A 79 -5.07 1.87 -9.57
C VAL A 79 -5.63 2.82 -10.64
N ASP A 80 -6.82 2.52 -11.16
CA ASP A 80 -7.50 3.41 -12.11
C ASP A 80 -7.86 4.75 -11.44
N PHE A 81 -8.28 4.74 -10.17
CA PHE A 81 -8.48 5.96 -9.38
C PHE A 81 -7.20 6.79 -9.24
N VAL A 82 -6.06 6.16 -8.91
CA VAL A 82 -4.76 6.84 -8.82
C VAL A 82 -4.37 7.42 -10.19
N GLU A 83 -4.51 6.65 -11.28
CA GLU A 83 -4.20 7.11 -12.63
C GLU A 83 -5.04 8.34 -13.02
N GLN A 84 -6.36 8.29 -12.80
CA GLN A 84 -7.26 9.40 -13.09
C GLN A 84 -6.91 10.65 -12.28
N ASN A 85 -6.70 10.49 -10.97
CA ASN A 85 -6.41 11.62 -10.09
C ASN A 85 -5.06 12.25 -10.36
N PHE A 86 -4.05 11.45 -10.69
CA PHE A 86 -2.71 11.95 -10.89
C PHE A 86 -2.51 12.56 -12.30
N PHE A 87 -2.82 11.80 -13.35
CA PHE A 87 -2.49 12.20 -14.71
C PHE A 87 -3.50 13.18 -15.32
N TYR A 88 -4.71 13.27 -14.78
CA TYR A 88 -5.78 14.10 -15.33
C TYR A 88 -6.24 15.20 -14.36
N ASN A 89 -6.55 14.84 -13.11
CA ASN A 89 -7.15 15.81 -12.16
C ASN A 89 -6.12 16.61 -11.34
N LYS A 90 -4.88 16.12 -11.21
CA LYS A 90 -3.83 16.67 -10.34
C LYS A 90 -4.28 16.86 -8.89
N THR A 91 -4.97 15.85 -8.36
CA THR A 91 -5.52 15.86 -7.00
C THR A 91 -4.39 15.88 -5.96
N LYS A 92 -4.54 16.70 -4.92
CA LYS A 92 -3.62 16.74 -3.78
C LYS A 92 -3.74 15.47 -2.94
N ILE A 93 -2.61 14.91 -2.52
CA ILE A 93 -2.57 13.80 -1.57
C ILE A 93 -2.88 14.33 -0.16
N ASP A 94 -4.09 14.05 0.33
CA ASP A 94 -4.55 14.35 1.69
C ASP A 94 -5.21 13.12 2.35
N ASN A 95 -5.68 13.27 3.58
CA ASN A 95 -6.31 12.17 4.30
C ASN A 95 -7.61 11.69 3.64
N ARG A 96 -8.33 12.55 2.91
CA ARG A 96 -9.52 12.14 2.16
C ARG A 96 -9.12 11.26 0.99
N TYR A 97 -8.09 11.64 0.24
CA TYR A 97 -7.53 10.83 -0.85
C TYR A 97 -7.08 9.44 -0.36
N ILE A 98 -6.38 9.39 0.77
CA ILE A 98 -5.91 8.11 1.36
C ILE A 98 -7.10 7.23 1.80
N LYS A 99 -8.13 7.83 2.43
CA LYS A 99 -9.36 7.13 2.80
C LYS A 99 -10.10 6.58 1.59
N GLN A 100 -10.17 7.32 0.48
CA GLN A 100 -10.79 6.86 -0.77
C GLN A 100 -10.06 5.66 -1.38
N ILE A 101 -8.72 5.62 -1.34
CA ILE A 101 -7.96 4.43 -1.76
C ILE A 101 -8.35 3.23 -0.90
N SER A 102 -8.39 3.37 0.43
CA SER A 102 -8.81 2.30 1.34
C SER A 102 -10.26 1.85 1.10
N GLU A 103 -11.16 2.81 0.84
CA GLU A 103 -12.57 2.56 0.53
C GLU A 103 -12.71 1.67 -0.71
N ILE A 104 -12.04 2.04 -1.81
CA ILE A 104 -12.07 1.29 -3.07
C ILE A 104 -11.45 -0.10 -2.89
N LEU A 105 -10.33 -0.21 -2.16
CA LEU A 105 -9.66 -1.49 -1.95
C LEU A 105 -10.50 -2.50 -1.17
N LEU A 106 -11.33 -2.03 -0.24
CA LEU A 106 -12.10 -2.87 0.68
C LEU A 106 -13.58 -2.97 0.32
N GLU A 107 -13.99 -2.43 -0.84
CA GLU A 107 -15.37 -2.47 -1.30
C GLU A 107 -15.92 -3.91 -1.25
N ASN A 108 -17.12 -4.08 -0.66
CA ASN A 108 -17.81 -5.35 -0.45
C ASN A 108 -17.17 -6.35 0.55
N PHE A 109 -16.06 -6.02 1.22
CA PHE A 109 -15.45 -6.93 2.22
C PHE A 109 -16.17 -6.96 3.57
N ASN A 110 -17.07 -6.01 3.84
CA ASN A 110 -17.97 -6.04 5.00
C ASN A 110 -19.14 -7.04 4.84
N MET A 111 -19.31 -7.67 3.68
CA MET A 111 -20.30 -8.74 3.51
C MET A 111 -20.02 -9.89 4.48
N ASN A 112 -21.08 -10.49 5.04
CA ASN A 112 -20.97 -11.49 6.11
C ASN A 112 -20.04 -12.67 5.77
N ILE A 113 -20.04 -13.14 4.52
CA ILE A 113 -19.21 -14.29 4.12
C ILE A 113 -17.71 -13.96 4.12
N PHE A 114 -17.33 -12.75 3.72
CA PHE A 114 -15.93 -12.32 3.69
C PHE A 114 -15.47 -11.80 5.04
N SER A 115 -16.26 -10.96 5.70
CA SER A 115 -15.92 -10.44 7.03
C SER A 115 -15.76 -11.57 8.06
N ARG A 116 -16.54 -12.66 8.00
CA ARG A 116 -16.39 -13.81 8.92
C ARG A 116 -15.19 -14.71 8.63
N THR A 117 -14.71 -14.72 7.39
CA THR A 117 -13.74 -15.73 6.92
C THR A 117 -12.36 -15.14 6.73
N PHE A 118 -12.29 -13.89 6.25
CA PHE A 118 -11.06 -13.24 5.82
C PHE A 118 -10.84 -11.88 6.49
N VAL A 119 -11.91 -11.11 6.77
CA VAL A 119 -11.79 -9.72 7.24
C VAL A 119 -12.57 -9.47 8.54
N ASN A 120 -12.21 -10.21 9.59
CA ASN A 120 -12.91 -10.19 10.89
C ASN A 120 -13.02 -8.80 11.50
N ALA A 121 -12.07 -7.90 11.20
CA ALA A 121 -12.06 -6.53 11.72
C ALA A 121 -13.23 -5.67 11.20
N LEU A 122 -13.89 -6.06 10.11
CA LEU A 122 -15.08 -5.40 9.56
C LEU A 122 -16.39 -6.08 9.99
N MET A 123 -16.32 -7.13 10.81
CA MET A 123 -17.52 -7.81 11.27
C MET A 123 -18.38 -6.90 12.14
N PRO A 124 -19.70 -6.90 11.91
CA PRO A 124 -20.61 -6.24 12.81
C PRO A 124 -20.71 -6.99 14.15
N ILE A 125 -20.96 -6.24 15.22
CA ILE A 125 -21.21 -6.78 16.56
C ILE A 125 -22.62 -6.44 17.04
N TRP A 126 -23.15 -7.25 17.94
CA TRP A 126 -24.43 -6.99 18.59
C TRP A 126 -24.24 -6.06 19.79
N ASP A 127 -24.80 -4.85 19.72
CA ASP A 127 -24.84 -3.95 20.86
C ASP A 127 -26.03 -4.31 21.77
N LYS A 128 -25.73 -4.80 22.98
CA LYS A 128 -26.75 -5.18 23.97
C LYS A 128 -27.55 -3.99 24.50
N LYS A 129 -27.03 -2.76 24.43
CA LYS A 129 -27.73 -1.56 24.93
C LYS A 129 -28.74 -1.06 23.92
N THR A 130 -28.34 -0.90 22.67
CA THR A 130 -29.22 -0.41 21.60
C THR A 130 -30.08 -1.53 21.00
N GLN A 131 -29.72 -2.81 21.22
CA GLN A 131 -30.33 -3.98 20.57
C GLN A 131 -30.22 -3.91 19.03
N GLU A 132 -29.11 -3.37 18.55
CA GLU A 132 -28.84 -3.19 17.13
C GLU A 132 -27.48 -3.77 16.75
N GLN A 133 -27.34 -4.05 15.46
CA GLN A 133 -26.08 -4.44 14.86
C GLN A 133 -25.25 -3.19 14.56
N ILE A 134 -24.05 -3.10 15.14
CA ILE A 134 -23.13 -1.98 14.94
C ILE A 134 -21.85 -2.44 14.24
N TYR A 135 -21.28 -1.56 13.42
CA TYR A 135 -20.04 -1.80 12.71
C TYR A 135 -18.91 -1.04 13.42
N PRO A 136 -18.04 -1.73 14.18
CA PRO A 136 -17.00 -1.05 14.95
C PRO A 136 -16.00 -0.35 14.02
N ASN A 137 -15.74 -0.92 12.84
CA ASN A 137 -14.92 -0.29 11.82
C ASN A 137 -15.72 -0.20 10.52
N LEU A 138 -15.53 0.91 9.81
CA LEU A 138 -16.16 1.18 8.51
C LEU A 138 -15.09 1.11 7.41
N ILE A 139 -15.49 0.64 6.23
CA ILE A 139 -14.65 0.65 5.03
C ILE A 139 -14.26 2.10 4.71
N GLY A 140 -12.98 2.33 4.40
CA GLY A 140 -12.46 3.65 4.06
C GLY A 140 -12.24 4.60 5.23
N GLU A 141 -12.68 4.24 6.44
CA GLU A 141 -12.51 5.08 7.64
C GLU A 141 -11.41 4.56 8.55
N TYR A 142 -10.84 5.46 9.35
CA TYR A 142 -9.87 5.07 10.37
C TYR A 142 -10.51 4.12 11.38
N ARG A 143 -9.77 3.06 11.75
CA ARG A 143 -10.26 2.07 12.70
C ARG A 143 -10.51 2.71 14.06
N THR A 144 -11.55 2.26 14.73
CA THR A 144 -11.88 2.68 16.11
C THR A 144 -11.45 1.64 17.14
N THR A 145 -11.02 0.46 16.68
CA THR A 145 -10.58 -0.65 17.53
C THR A 145 -9.07 -0.80 17.54
N GLY A 146 -8.53 -1.34 18.65
CA GLY A 146 -7.15 -1.80 18.69
C GLY A 146 -6.88 -2.88 17.64
N LEU A 147 -5.63 -2.97 17.19
CA LEU A 147 -5.21 -3.95 16.20
C LEU A 147 -3.87 -4.56 16.62
N GLU A 148 -3.75 -5.87 16.46
CA GLU A 148 -2.52 -6.61 16.67
C GLU A 148 -2.29 -7.59 15.52
N LYS A 149 -1.02 -7.83 15.17
CA LYS A 149 -0.60 -8.85 14.20
C LYS A 149 0.22 -9.92 14.90
N MET A 150 -0.13 -11.19 14.68
CA MET A 150 0.70 -12.31 15.13
C MET A 150 1.89 -12.48 14.19
N LYS A 151 3.11 -12.50 14.74
CA LYS A 151 4.33 -12.76 13.98
C LYS A 151 4.59 -14.26 13.84
N ALA A 152 5.43 -14.64 12.88
CA ALA A 152 5.81 -16.04 12.66
C ALA A 152 6.50 -16.70 13.88
N ASN A 153 7.18 -15.92 14.71
CA ASN A 153 7.82 -16.37 15.95
C ASN A 153 6.84 -16.47 17.15
N GLY A 154 5.54 -16.19 16.95
CA GLY A 154 4.51 -16.21 17.99
C GLY A 154 4.43 -14.94 18.86
N GLU A 155 5.32 -13.96 18.66
CA GLU A 155 5.18 -12.65 19.29
C GLU A 155 4.02 -11.86 18.64
N ARG A 156 3.47 -10.91 19.38
CA ARG A 156 2.47 -9.97 18.87
C ARG A 156 3.12 -8.64 18.53
N LEU A 157 2.68 -8.02 17.43
CA LEU A 157 2.94 -6.62 17.12
C LEU A 157 1.64 -5.85 17.36
N VAL A 158 1.64 -4.95 18.33
CA VAL A 158 0.50 -4.07 18.62
C VAL A 158 0.67 -2.77 17.85
N PHE A 159 -0.38 -2.30 17.19
CA PHE A 159 -0.37 -1.04 16.45
C PHE A 159 -0.88 0.14 17.29
N MET A 160 -0.70 1.34 16.77
CA MET A 160 -1.06 2.59 17.43
C MET A 160 -2.50 2.59 17.97
N ASN A 161 -2.72 3.19 19.14
CA ASN A 161 -4.07 3.33 19.68
C ASN A 161 -4.95 4.17 18.74
N PRO A 162 -6.20 3.76 18.44
CA PRO A 162 -7.13 4.49 17.58
C PRO A 162 -7.27 5.98 17.86
N ASN A 163 -7.23 6.37 19.13
CA ASN A 163 -7.39 7.76 19.56
C ASN A 163 -6.29 8.69 19.01
N PHE A 164 -5.15 8.14 18.59
CA PHE A 164 -4.02 8.90 18.07
C PHE A 164 -3.87 8.82 16.55
N ILE A 165 -4.64 7.98 15.86
CA ILE A 165 -4.51 7.74 14.41
C ILE A 165 -4.66 9.05 13.63
N GLU A 166 -5.77 9.76 13.82
CA GLU A 166 -6.07 10.97 13.03
C GLU A 166 -4.98 12.04 13.20
N SER A 167 -4.61 12.34 14.46
CA SER A 167 -3.57 13.33 14.75
C SER A 167 -2.22 12.95 14.15
N ASN A 168 -1.84 11.68 14.15
CA ASN A 168 -0.58 11.23 13.58
C ASN A 168 -0.60 11.14 12.06
N MET A 169 -1.73 10.78 11.45
CA MET A 169 -1.90 10.84 10.00
C MET A 169 -1.79 12.28 9.49
N ASN A 170 -2.42 13.25 10.17
CA ASN A 170 -2.26 14.67 9.87
C ASN A 170 -0.79 15.10 9.97
N LYS A 171 -0.11 14.79 11.09
CA LYS A 171 1.31 15.11 11.27
C LYS A 171 2.22 14.47 10.20
N ASN A 172 1.94 13.23 9.82
CA ASN A 172 2.72 12.51 8.81
C ASN A 172 2.58 13.20 7.44
N LEU A 173 1.36 13.58 7.04
CA LEU A 173 1.13 14.36 5.82
C LEU A 173 1.74 15.76 5.89
N GLU A 174 1.67 16.44 7.03
CA GLU A 174 2.30 17.76 7.21
C GLU A 174 3.83 17.69 7.01
N ARG A 175 4.49 16.66 7.54
CA ARG A 175 5.92 16.42 7.33
C ARG A 175 6.26 16.22 5.85
N TYR A 176 5.51 15.36 5.18
CA TYR A 176 5.67 15.11 3.75
C TYR A 176 5.50 16.41 2.94
N ASN A 177 4.40 17.12 3.15
CA ASN A 177 4.09 18.36 2.44
C ASN A 177 5.13 19.46 2.70
N LYS A 178 5.67 19.55 3.91
CA LYS A 178 6.72 20.52 4.25
C LYS A 178 7.97 20.35 3.38
N VAL A 179 8.41 19.10 3.15
CA VAL A 179 9.56 18.80 2.28
C VAL A 179 9.20 19.04 0.81
N LEU A 180 8.00 18.67 0.39
CA LEU A 180 7.56 18.84 -0.99
C LEU A 180 7.48 20.32 -1.41
N LEU A 181 6.98 21.18 -0.52
CA LEU A 181 6.78 22.62 -0.76
C LEU A 181 8.04 23.46 -0.55
N ASP A 182 9.09 22.91 0.05
CA ASP A 182 10.36 23.61 0.24
C ASP A 182 11.14 23.70 -1.09
N PRO A 183 11.38 24.91 -1.63
CA PRO A 183 12.10 25.08 -2.89
C PRO A 183 13.58 24.66 -2.82
N LEU A 184 14.14 24.51 -1.62
CA LEU A 184 15.52 24.05 -1.39
C LEU A 184 15.62 22.53 -1.22
N SER A 185 14.49 21.81 -1.18
CA SER A 185 14.50 20.37 -1.01
C SER A 185 14.96 19.65 -2.28
N THR A 186 16.03 18.87 -2.13
CA THR A 186 16.61 18.02 -3.18
C THR A 186 15.71 16.83 -3.51
N GLU A 187 15.94 16.20 -4.66
CA GLU A 187 15.20 14.99 -5.08
C GLU A 187 15.29 13.88 -4.04
N ILE A 188 16.49 13.59 -3.52
CA ILE A 188 16.68 12.58 -2.49
C ILE A 188 15.92 12.88 -1.19
N LYS A 189 15.80 14.17 -0.80
CA LYS A 189 15.01 14.56 0.38
C LYS A 189 13.51 14.32 0.17
N LYS A 190 13.00 14.57 -1.04
CA LYS A 190 11.58 14.33 -1.35
C LYS A 190 11.25 12.83 -1.41
N VAL A 191 12.18 12.02 -1.92
CA VAL A 191 12.11 10.54 -1.84
C VAL A 191 12.11 10.08 -0.38
N ASP A 192 13.06 10.57 0.42
CA ASP A 192 13.16 10.24 1.84
C ASP A 192 11.86 10.61 2.58
N ALA A 193 11.23 11.73 2.23
CA ALA A 193 9.95 12.14 2.81
C ALA A 193 8.80 11.19 2.45
N ALA A 194 8.73 10.70 1.21
CA ALA A 194 7.72 9.72 0.80
C ALA A 194 7.94 8.35 1.47
N LEU A 195 9.19 7.91 1.56
CA LEU A 195 9.56 6.66 2.23
C LEU A 195 9.32 6.72 3.74
N LEU A 196 9.68 7.84 4.39
CA LEU A 196 9.39 8.08 5.81
C LEU A 196 7.88 8.17 6.06
N PHE A 197 7.13 8.79 5.14
CA PHE A 197 5.67 8.79 5.20
C PHE A 197 5.13 7.36 5.20
N HIS A 198 5.61 6.51 4.28
CA HIS A 198 5.19 5.12 4.16
C HIS A 198 5.52 4.30 5.42
N LEU A 199 6.73 4.45 5.98
CA LEU A 199 7.11 3.81 7.25
C LEU A 199 6.18 4.22 8.40
N ASN A 200 5.92 5.52 8.53
CA ASN A 200 5.01 6.05 9.55
C ASN A 200 3.56 5.60 9.30
N PHE A 201 3.13 5.45 8.05
CA PHE A 201 1.81 4.94 7.72
C PHE A 201 1.64 3.49 8.19
N GLU A 202 2.62 2.62 7.93
CA GLU A 202 2.62 1.23 8.40
C GLU A 202 2.67 1.13 9.93
N PHE A 203 3.37 2.07 10.59
CA PHE A 203 3.42 2.18 12.05
C PHE A 203 2.08 2.61 12.68
N ILE A 204 1.45 3.65 12.11
CA ILE A 204 0.12 4.11 12.55
C ILE A 204 -0.92 3.01 12.31
N HIS A 205 -0.84 2.35 11.16
CA HIS A 205 -1.73 1.29 10.72
C HIS A 205 -3.22 1.73 10.81
N PRO A 206 -3.60 2.76 10.03
CA PRO A 206 -4.81 3.55 10.29
C PRO A 206 -6.13 2.84 10.00
N PHE A 207 -6.15 1.83 9.12
CA PHE A 207 -7.37 1.14 8.70
C PHE A 207 -7.52 -0.22 9.39
N ALA A 208 -8.74 -0.75 9.38
CA ALA A 208 -9.03 -2.06 9.97
C ALA A 208 -8.46 -3.23 9.15
N GLU A 209 -8.29 -3.04 7.84
CA GLU A 209 -7.70 -3.99 6.91
C GLU A 209 -7.06 -3.25 5.72
N GLY A 210 -6.23 -3.92 4.94
CA GLY A 210 -5.74 -3.40 3.65
C GLY A 210 -4.68 -2.31 3.77
N ASN A 211 -4.09 -2.13 4.96
CA ASN A 211 -3.06 -1.12 5.21
C ASN A 211 -1.88 -1.27 4.26
N GLY A 212 -1.29 -2.47 4.12
CA GLY A 212 -0.14 -2.68 3.25
C GLY A 212 -0.38 -2.24 1.79
N ARG A 213 -1.53 -2.61 1.21
CA ARG A 213 -1.91 -2.21 -0.17
C ARG A 213 -2.20 -0.72 -0.28
N THR A 214 -2.90 -0.15 0.71
CA THR A 214 -3.18 1.29 0.77
C THR A 214 -1.86 2.07 0.86
N GLY A 215 -0.97 1.69 1.76
CA GLY A 215 0.33 2.33 1.97
C GLY A 215 1.19 2.31 0.72
N ARG A 216 1.24 1.18 0.00
CA ARG A 216 1.97 1.07 -1.28
C ARG A 216 1.36 1.92 -2.39
N LEU A 217 0.03 1.97 -2.54
CA LEU A 217 -0.62 2.84 -3.54
C LEU A 217 -0.49 4.34 -3.21
N VAL A 218 -0.46 4.70 -1.93
CA VAL A 218 -0.16 6.07 -1.50
C VAL A 218 1.30 6.42 -1.79
N LEU A 219 2.23 5.49 -1.53
CA LEU A 219 3.64 5.67 -1.90
C LEU A 219 3.82 5.84 -3.41
N ASP A 220 3.14 5.02 -4.22
CA ASP A 220 3.11 5.17 -5.67
C ASP A 220 2.60 6.56 -6.09
N SER A 221 1.52 7.04 -5.45
CA SER A 221 0.98 8.38 -5.68
C SER A 221 1.99 9.49 -5.35
N MET A 222 2.72 9.36 -4.24
CA MET A 222 3.76 10.30 -3.83
C MET A 222 4.97 10.30 -4.76
N PHE A 223 5.35 9.12 -5.28
CA PHE A 223 6.39 9.04 -6.30
C PHE A 223 5.93 9.70 -7.59
N PHE A 224 4.72 9.43 -8.05
CA PHE A 224 4.16 10.11 -9.21
C PHE A 224 4.16 11.64 -9.05
N GLU A 225 3.72 12.17 -7.90
CA GLU A 225 3.75 13.62 -7.58
C GLU A 225 5.14 14.24 -7.71
N GLN A 226 6.17 13.45 -7.45
CA GLN A 226 7.56 13.86 -7.56
C GLN A 226 8.18 13.51 -8.92
N ASN A 227 7.40 13.08 -9.91
CA ASN A 227 7.89 12.50 -11.18
C ASN A 227 8.94 11.40 -10.98
N ILE A 228 8.70 10.52 -10.02
CA ILE A 228 9.46 9.30 -9.78
C ILE A 228 8.55 8.14 -10.16
N PHE A 229 9.11 7.14 -10.81
CA PHE A 229 8.35 5.93 -11.11
C PHE A 229 8.18 5.11 -9.83
N PRO A 230 6.96 4.65 -9.51
CA PRO A 230 6.71 3.58 -8.55
C PRO A 230 7.77 2.49 -8.57
N ILE A 231 8.20 2.10 -7.36
CA ILE A 231 9.24 1.12 -7.12
C ILE A 231 8.60 -0.26 -7.01
N ASN A 232 9.12 -1.22 -7.76
CA ASN A 232 8.65 -2.58 -7.70
C ASN A 232 9.42 -3.38 -6.63
N ILE A 233 8.73 -3.78 -5.56
CA ILE A 233 9.26 -4.74 -4.58
C ILE A 233 9.15 -6.13 -5.20
N LYS A 234 10.06 -6.48 -6.11
CA LYS A 234 10.00 -7.71 -6.92
C LYS A 234 10.30 -8.94 -6.10
N ASN A 235 9.66 -10.06 -6.44
CA ASN A 235 10.04 -11.42 -6.03
C ASN A 235 9.95 -11.70 -4.52
N LYS A 236 9.84 -12.99 -4.19
CA LYS A 236 9.66 -13.47 -2.82
C LYS A 236 10.75 -12.97 -1.87
N ARG A 237 12.02 -12.92 -2.31
CA ARG A 237 13.13 -12.48 -1.47
C ARG A 237 12.96 -11.01 -1.05
N ASN A 238 12.60 -10.10 -1.96
CA ASN A 238 12.42 -8.70 -1.57
C ASN A 238 11.10 -8.49 -0.81
N HIS A 239 10.06 -9.30 -1.05
CA HIS A 239 8.84 -9.29 -0.23
C HIS A 239 9.18 -9.63 1.24
N GLU A 240 9.92 -10.72 1.46
CA GLU A 240 10.38 -11.15 2.78
C GLU A 240 11.29 -10.10 3.43
N LYS A 241 12.24 -9.52 2.67
CA LYS A 241 13.13 -8.45 3.16
C LYS A 241 12.32 -7.22 3.59
N TYR A 242 11.39 -6.75 2.77
CA TYR A 242 10.50 -5.63 3.07
C TYR A 242 9.67 -5.87 4.34
N LEU A 243 8.99 -7.01 4.43
CA LEU A 243 8.17 -7.37 5.59
C LEU A 243 9.00 -7.53 6.87
N ASN A 244 10.22 -8.07 6.76
CA ASN A 244 11.12 -8.23 7.90
C ASN A 244 11.63 -6.88 8.43
N ILE A 245 12.08 -5.98 7.55
CA ILE A 245 12.52 -4.64 7.95
C ILE A 245 11.39 -3.91 8.68
N LEU A 246 10.18 -3.90 8.11
CA LEU A 246 9.01 -3.32 8.76
C LEU A 246 8.73 -3.99 10.11
N SER A 247 8.58 -5.31 10.13
CA SER A 247 8.28 -6.06 11.34
C SER A 247 9.27 -5.75 12.46
N THR A 248 10.57 -5.76 12.17
CA THR A 248 11.63 -5.48 13.16
C THR A 248 11.56 -4.04 13.64
N THR A 249 11.54 -3.08 12.71
CA THR A 249 11.48 -1.64 13.00
C THR A 249 10.28 -1.27 13.89
N LEU A 250 9.10 -1.77 13.54
CA LEU A 250 7.88 -1.48 14.29
C LEU A 250 7.85 -2.18 15.65
N SER A 251 8.43 -3.38 15.74
CA SER A 251 8.54 -4.12 17.00
C SER A 251 9.42 -3.41 18.02
N ASP A 252 10.49 -2.76 17.58
CA ASP A 252 11.41 -2.08 18.49
C ASP A 252 10.74 -0.87 19.15
N LYS A 253 9.97 -0.08 18.37
CA LYS A 253 9.13 1.00 18.89
C LYS A 253 8.06 0.49 19.87
N GLU A 254 7.38 -0.60 19.50
CA GLU A 254 6.33 -1.21 20.34
C GLU A 254 6.89 -1.70 21.68
N LYS A 255 8.02 -2.41 21.68
CA LYS A 255 8.71 -2.88 22.89
C LYS A 255 9.16 -1.74 23.79
N GLN A 256 9.59 -0.62 23.19
CA GLN A 256 9.96 0.61 23.89
C GLN A 256 8.75 1.41 24.37
N LYS A 257 7.52 1.04 23.94
CA LYS A 257 6.28 1.80 24.13
C LYS A 257 6.40 3.24 23.60
N ASP A 258 7.22 3.43 22.58
CA ASP A 258 7.40 4.71 21.92
C ASP A 258 6.42 4.81 20.75
N TRP A 259 5.35 5.57 20.97
CA TRP A 259 4.30 5.80 19.96
C TRP A 259 4.51 7.08 19.16
N THR A 260 5.70 7.70 19.27
CA THR A 260 6.06 8.85 18.44
C THR A 260 6.41 8.39 17.03
N LEU A 261 6.01 9.20 16.04
CA LEU A 261 6.39 8.98 14.65
C LEU A 261 7.91 8.95 14.49
N PHE A 262 8.38 8.19 13.51
CA PHE A 262 9.77 8.23 13.09
C PHE A 262 10.10 9.64 12.57
N GLU A 263 11.13 10.25 13.16
CA GLU A 263 11.71 11.51 12.69
C GLU A 263 12.69 11.27 11.53
N GLU A 264 13.39 10.14 11.56
CA GLU A 264 14.37 9.71 10.56
C GLU A 264 14.10 8.26 10.15
N MET A 265 14.46 7.92 8.92
CA MET A 265 14.33 6.53 8.43
C MET A 265 15.44 5.66 9.00
N PRO A 266 15.12 4.44 9.48
CA PRO A 266 16.13 3.42 9.76
C PRO A 266 17.01 3.17 8.54
N THR A 267 18.31 2.96 8.78
CA THR A 267 19.29 2.80 7.71
C THR A 267 18.96 1.61 6.80
N ASP A 268 18.61 0.45 7.36
CA ASP A 268 18.26 -0.74 6.60
C ASP A 268 17.03 -0.54 5.69
N PHE A 269 16.00 0.17 6.18
CA PHE A 269 14.84 0.58 5.38
C PHE A 269 15.24 1.51 4.24
N LYS A 270 16.07 2.52 4.53
CA LYS A 270 16.57 3.47 3.54
C LYS A 270 17.38 2.78 2.44
N GLU A 271 18.36 1.94 2.81
CA GLU A 271 19.19 1.19 1.87
C GLU A 271 18.35 0.26 1.00
N PHE A 272 17.39 -0.45 1.59
CA PHE A 272 16.51 -1.35 0.85
C PHE A 272 15.76 -0.64 -0.28
N PHE A 273 15.18 0.53 0.00
CA PHE A 273 14.48 1.29 -1.05
C PHE A 273 15.44 1.93 -2.05
N TYR A 274 16.64 2.36 -1.64
CA TYR A 274 17.65 2.90 -2.56
C TYR A 274 18.15 1.85 -3.55
N GLU A 275 18.39 0.61 -3.08
CA GLU A 275 18.69 -0.54 -3.94
C GLU A 275 17.59 -0.74 -4.98
N LEU A 276 16.32 -0.73 -4.56
CA LEU A 276 15.19 -0.93 -5.47
C LEU A 276 15.01 0.24 -6.46
N ILE A 277 15.25 1.49 -6.05
CA ILE A 277 15.23 2.66 -6.97
C ILE A 277 16.29 2.48 -8.07
N PHE A 278 17.48 2.03 -7.70
CA PHE A 278 18.56 1.80 -8.64
C PHE A 278 18.21 0.67 -9.63
N GLU A 279 17.75 -0.47 -9.10
CA GLU A 279 17.32 -1.62 -9.92
C GLU A 279 16.17 -1.25 -10.87
N GLU A 280 15.17 -0.51 -10.40
CA GLU A 280 14.02 -0.12 -11.22
C GLU A 280 14.43 0.88 -12.30
N SER A 281 15.30 1.84 -11.99
CA SER A 281 15.80 2.82 -12.97
C SER A 281 16.57 2.15 -14.12
N ASN A 282 17.33 1.08 -13.82
CA ASN A 282 18.01 0.27 -14.83
C ASN A 282 17.02 -0.55 -15.65
N ASN A 283 16.07 -1.24 -15.00
CA ASN A 283 15.05 -2.05 -15.66
C ASN A 283 14.20 -1.23 -16.66
N LEU A 284 13.79 -0.01 -16.27
CA LEU A 284 13.07 0.92 -17.15
C LEU A 284 13.87 1.29 -18.40
N SER A 285 15.20 1.33 -18.27
CA SER A 285 16.09 1.63 -19.38
C SER A 285 16.34 0.45 -20.29
N GLU A 286 16.59 -0.73 -19.74
CA GLU A 286 16.86 -1.97 -20.49
C GLU A 286 15.64 -2.45 -21.27
N LYS A 287 14.46 -2.44 -20.64
CA LYS A 287 13.22 -2.90 -21.27
C LYS A 287 12.59 -1.89 -22.23
N GLY A 288 13.15 -0.67 -22.32
CA GLY A 288 12.60 0.38 -23.18
C GLY A 288 11.17 0.81 -22.82
N LEU A 289 10.75 0.62 -21.56
CA LEU A 289 9.38 0.87 -21.09
C LEU A 289 8.97 2.35 -21.17
N ILE A 290 9.95 3.24 -21.31
CA ILE A 290 9.77 4.68 -21.40
C ILE A 290 10.58 5.26 -22.57
N SER A 291 9.92 6.11 -23.37
CA SER A 291 10.54 6.90 -24.43
C SER A 291 11.62 7.85 -23.89
N LYS A 292 12.55 8.30 -24.74
CA LYS A 292 13.58 9.28 -24.35
C LYS A 292 12.98 10.59 -23.81
N GLU A 293 11.83 11.00 -24.32
CA GLU A 293 11.10 12.22 -23.91
C GLU A 293 10.56 12.07 -22.48
N VAL A 294 9.88 10.95 -22.20
CA VAL A 294 9.40 10.60 -20.84
C VAL A 294 10.56 10.45 -19.86
N LYS A 295 11.70 9.85 -20.27
CA LYS A 295 12.90 9.77 -19.42
C LYS A 295 13.38 11.14 -18.93
N LYS A 296 13.29 12.18 -19.77
CA LYS A 296 13.70 13.55 -19.38
C LYS A 296 12.76 14.21 -18.36
N GLN A 297 11.54 13.72 -18.21
CA GLN A 297 10.52 14.30 -17.33
C GLN A 297 10.45 13.63 -15.96
N PHE A 298 11.01 12.42 -15.81
CA PHE A 298 11.01 11.66 -14.57
C PHE A 298 12.40 11.66 -13.91
N PHE A 299 12.46 12.02 -12.62
CA PHE A 299 13.68 12.15 -11.82
C PHE A 299 14.33 10.82 -11.44
N SER A 300 13.77 9.68 -11.85
CA SER A 300 14.49 8.40 -11.84
C SER A 300 15.72 8.39 -12.79
N THR A 301 16.17 9.56 -13.25
CA THR A 301 17.19 9.73 -14.28
C THR A 301 18.29 10.68 -13.80
N GLN A 302 19.47 10.08 -13.62
CA GLN A 302 20.78 10.67 -13.33
C GLN A 302 20.94 11.46 -12.02
N ASN A 303 20.16 12.49 -11.71
CA ASN A 303 20.43 13.33 -10.54
C ASN A 303 20.11 12.63 -9.21
N LEU A 304 18.90 12.06 -9.05
CA LEU A 304 18.56 11.20 -7.92
C LEU A 304 19.54 10.02 -7.77
N LEU A 305 19.86 9.33 -8.87
CA LEU A 305 20.79 8.20 -8.85
C LEU A 305 22.21 8.64 -8.44
N LYS A 306 22.65 9.82 -8.86
CA LYS A 306 23.93 10.42 -8.43
C LYS A 306 23.90 10.75 -6.93
N GLN A 307 22.81 11.34 -6.43
CA GLN A 307 22.65 11.65 -5.01
C GLN A 307 22.63 10.37 -4.14
N ILE A 308 21.97 9.31 -4.61
CA ILE A 308 21.98 8.00 -3.95
C ILE A 308 23.41 7.41 -3.96
N TYR A 309 24.13 7.50 -5.09
CA TYR A 309 25.52 7.05 -5.19
C TYR A 309 26.44 7.82 -4.23
N GLU A 310 26.33 9.16 -4.18
CA GLU A 310 27.09 10.01 -3.26
C GLU A 310 26.81 9.65 -1.79
N TYR A 311 25.55 9.36 -1.46
CA TYR A 311 25.17 8.87 -0.13
C TYR A 311 25.90 7.55 0.23
N HIS A 312 25.94 6.56 -0.67
CA HIS A 312 26.67 5.31 -0.40
C HIS A 312 28.19 5.52 -0.30
N GLN A 313 28.77 6.42 -1.09
CA GLN A 313 30.21 6.73 -1.01
C GLN A 313 30.58 7.37 0.33
N ASN A 314 29.82 8.38 0.78
CA ASN A 314 30.07 9.06 2.05
C ASN A 314 29.95 8.10 3.24
N LYS A 315 28.98 7.18 3.20
CA LYS A 315 28.81 6.15 4.24
C LYS A 315 29.98 5.17 4.30
N ASN A 316 30.53 4.76 3.15
CA ASN A 316 31.70 3.87 3.13
C ASN A 316 32.93 4.57 3.73
N ILE A 317 33.10 5.88 3.50
CA ILE A 317 34.17 6.68 4.11
C ILE A 317 33.99 6.77 5.64
N GLU A 318 32.76 6.94 6.14
CA GLU A 318 32.46 6.96 7.58
C GLU A 318 32.69 5.61 8.28
N LEU A 319 32.62 4.48 7.56
CA LEU A 319 32.91 3.15 8.09
C LEU A 319 34.41 2.78 8.06
N GLU A 320 35.22 3.52 7.30
CA GLU A 320 36.68 3.34 7.18
C GLU A 320 37.48 4.23 8.16
N LEU A 321 36.83 5.21 8.79
CA LEU A 321 37.39 6.10 9.83
C LEU A 321 37.08 5.58 11.24
#